data_AF-A0A363REK6-F1
#
_entry.id   AF-A0A363REK6-F1
#
_cell.length_a   1.000
_cell.length_b   1.000
_cell.length_c   1.000
_cell.angle_alpha   90.00
_cell.angle_beta   90.00
_cell.angle_gamma   90.00
#
_symmetry.space_group_name_H-M   'P 1'
#
loop_
_entity.id
_entity.type
_entity.pdbx_description
1 polymer ?
#
loop_
_entity_poly.entity_id
_entity_poly.type
_entity_poly.pdbx_seq_one_letter_code
_entity_poly.pdbx_strand_id
1 'polypeptide(L)' 'MGAPRDALAAAQVNGIALCDADELLDPLELRQRACTELLRQAAQAQGLLA' A
#
# COMPACT_ATOMS: atom_id res chain seq x y z
N MET A 1 -6.90 -13.17 -26.88
CA MET A 1 -6.78 -11.74 -26.52
C MET A 1 -6.69 -11.68 -25.01
N GLY A 2 -5.48 -11.44 -24.49
CA GLY A 2 -5.29 -11.32 -23.04
C GLY A 2 -6.03 -10.09 -22.54
N ALA A 3 -6.73 -10.22 -21.41
CA ALA A 3 -7.27 -9.07 -20.71
C ALA A 3 -6.15 -8.03 -20.55
N PRO A 4 -6.43 -6.71 -20.67
CA PRO A 4 -5.48 -5.73 -20.17
C PRO A 4 -5.17 -6.18 -18.75
N ARG A 5 -3.91 -6.42 -18.41
CA ARG A 5 -3.55 -6.53 -16.98
C ARG A 5 -3.98 -5.18 -16.44
N ASP A 6 -5.12 -5.15 -15.74
CA ASP A 6 -5.76 -3.97 -15.19
C ASP A 6 -4.66 -3.01 -14.76
N ALA A 7 -4.69 -1.77 -15.27
CA ALA A 7 -3.71 -0.72 -14.98
C ALA A 7 -3.17 -0.94 -13.57
N LEU A 8 -1.92 -1.43 -13.47
CA LEU A 8 -1.43 -2.26 -12.36
C LEU A 8 -1.87 -1.61 -11.05
N ALA A 9 -2.95 -2.12 -10.43
CA ALA A 9 -3.53 -1.41 -9.31
C ALA A 9 -2.44 -1.25 -8.25
N ALA A 10 -2.20 0.00 -7.85
CA ALA A 10 -1.15 0.35 -6.90
C ALA A 10 -1.16 -0.62 -5.71
N ALA A 11 0.03 -1.02 -5.26
CA ALA A 11 0.12 -1.92 -4.11
C ALA A 11 -0.63 -1.30 -2.93
N GLN A 12 -1.53 -2.05 -2.32
CA GLN A 12 -2.47 -1.51 -1.33
C GLN A 12 -2.59 -2.40 -0.10
N VAL A 13 -2.83 -1.79 1.06
CA VAL A 13 -3.11 -2.46 2.33
C VAL A 13 -4.43 -1.93 2.88
N ASN A 14 -5.37 -2.86 3.13
CA ASN A 14 -6.71 -2.53 3.62
C ASN A 14 -7.42 -1.43 2.80
N GLY A 15 -7.14 -1.37 1.49
CA GLY A 15 -7.71 -0.38 0.57
C GLY A 15 -6.95 0.94 0.46
N ILE A 16 -5.84 1.12 1.19
CA ILE A 16 -4.97 2.30 1.08
C ILE A 16 -3.80 1.99 0.16
N ALA A 17 -3.60 2.80 -0.87
CA ALA A 17 -2.45 2.71 -1.77
C ALA A 17 -1.14 3.06 -1.03
N LEU A 18 -0.11 2.24 -1.23
CA LEU A 18 1.23 2.38 -0.64
C LEU A 18 2.22 3.12 -1.57
N CYS A 19 1.89 3.19 -2.86
CA CYS A 19 2.71 3.72 -3.92
C CYS A 19 1.82 4.17 -5.08
N ASP A 20 2.36 4.94 -6.01
CA ASP A 20 1.65 5.19 -7.27
C ASP A 20 1.58 3.91 -8.11
N ALA A 21 0.60 3.81 -9.01
CA ALA A 21 0.39 2.62 -9.85
C ALA A 21 1.60 2.30 -10.75
N ASP A 22 2.37 3.33 -11.12
CA ASP A 22 3.56 3.22 -11.96
C ASP A 22 4.87 3.19 -11.15
N GLU A 23 4.80 3.25 -9.81
CA GLU A 23 5.98 3.24 -8.95
C GLU A 23 6.48 1.80 -8.74
N LEU A 24 7.71 1.53 -9.19
CA LEU A 24 8.39 0.27 -8.94
C LEU A 24 9.16 0.32 -7.62
N LEU A 25 8.61 -0.35 -6.62
CA LEU A 25 9.29 -0.58 -5.35
C LEU A 25 9.97 -1.94 -5.36
N ASP A 26 11.16 -1.99 -4.75
CA ASP A 26 11.74 -3.29 -4.44
C ASP A 26 10.96 -3.97 -3.28
N PRO A 27 11.11 -5.30 -3.11
CA PRO A 27 10.35 -6.03 -2.09
C PRO A 27 10.62 -5.59 -0.64
N LEU A 28 11.79 -5.03 -0.35
CA LEU A 28 12.13 -4.50 0.97
C LEU A 28 11.40 -3.17 1.21
N GLU A 29 11.46 -2.25 0.26
CA GLU A 29 10.75 -0.96 0.33
C GLU A 29 9.24 -1.17 0.43
N LEU A 30 8.67 -2.03 -0.41
CA LEU A 30 7.24 -2.35 -0.37
C LEU A 30 6.82 -2.88 1.01
N ARG A 31 7.62 -3.78 1.59
CA ARG A 31 7.37 -4.31 2.93
C ARG A 31 7.44 -3.22 4.00
N GLN A 32 8.43 -2.33 3.93
CA GLN A 32 8.57 -1.22 4.88
C GLN A 32 7.36 -0.27 4.82
N ARG A 33 6.90 0.09 3.62
CA ARG A 33 5.71 0.93 3.43
C ARG A 33 4.46 0.24 3.95
N ALA A 34 4.26 -1.04 3.62
CA ALA A 34 3.13 -1.82 4.13
C ALA A 34 3.10 -1.88 5.67
N CYS A 35 4.25 -2.16 6.31
CA CYS A 35 4.34 -2.20 7.78
C CYS A 35 4.04 -0.83 8.40
N THR A 36 4.59 0.24 7.82
CA THR A 36 4.33 1.61 8.27
C THR A 36 2.85 1.95 8.20
N GLU A 37 2.19 1.60 7.10
CA GLU A 37 0.76 1.87 6.92
C GLU A 37 -0.11 1.05 7.86
N LEU A 38 0.21 -0.22 8.10
CA LEU A 38 -0.47 -1.03 9.12
C LEU A 38 -0.36 -0.44 10.53
N LEU A 39 0.85 0.04 10.90
CA LEU A 39 1.06 0.70 12.18
C LEU A 39 0.30 2.02 12.28
N ARG A 40 0.28 2.80 11.19
CA ARG A 40 -0.49 4.05 11.10
C ARG A 40 -1.98 3.78 11.33
N GLN A 41 -2.55 2.81 10.62
CA GLN A 41 -3.95 2.41 10.77
C GLN A 41 -4.26 1.91 12.18
N ALA A 42 -3.37 1.11 12.78
CA ALA A 42 -3.54 0.63 14.15
C ALA A 42 -3.49 1.78 15.18
N ALA A 43 -2.61 2.77 14.99
CA ALA A 43 -2.52 3.94 15.85
C ALA A 43 -3.77 4.83 15.72
N GLN A 44 -4.28 5.04 14.51
CA GLN A 44 -5.54 5.75 14.28
C GLN A 44 -6.74 5.03 14.91
N ALA A 45 -6.83 3.71 14.74
CA ALA A 45 -7.90 2.91 15.32
C ALA A 45 -7.91 2.95 16.87
N GLN A 46 -6.73 3.12 17.49
CA GLN A 46 -6.58 3.27 18.94
C GLN A 46 -6.71 4.73 19.43
N GLY A 47 -6.91 5.70 18.54
CA GLY A 47 -6.97 7.12 18.89
C GLY A 47 -5.62 7.73 19.31
N LEU A 48 -4.51 7.07 18.98
CA LEU A 48 -3.14 7.54 19.26
C LEU A 48 -2.61 8.48 18.17
N LEU A 49 -3.28 8.51 17.02
CA LEU A 49 -2.94 9.32 15.85
C LEU A 49 -4.24 9.86 15.24
N ALA A 50 -4.26 11.15 14.90
CA ALA A 50 -5.37 11.79 14.20
C ALA A 50 -5.15 11.74 12.68
#